data_AF-A0A4S2HDM3-F1
#
_entry.id   AF-A0A4S2HDM3-F1
#
_cell.length_a   1.000
_cell.length_b   1.000
_cell.length_c   1.000
_cell.angle_alpha   90.00
_cell.angle_beta   90.00
_cell.angle_gamma   90.00
#
_symmetry.space_group_name_H-M   'P 1'
#
loop_
_entity.id
_entity.type
_entity.pdbx_description
1 polymer ?
#
loop_
_entity_poly.entity_id
_entity_poly.type
_entity_poly.pdbx_seq_one_letter_code
_entity_poly.pdbx_strand_id
1 'polypeptide(L)'
;MKRAWQDTKALLGGWPAFISIIVAPSIGFGVHFWRDGAEAISSEAYIWALYGLLPLGILLVSIFSWNLAAAPYRIERDRRVRAEAALPRDFKKDATFRHRKRYTLRQVAVLMAEDERTEKIILHDLKQNIQNADLKPSFRNLNEQFQIRMIRSAAFSDDADDIPDTLEIEREELQRFLPKAGYNLPPWLQDSPERIPQ
;
A
#
# COMPACT_ATOMS: atom_id res chain seq x y z
N MET A 1 10.95 -5.86 -7.62
CA MET A 1 11.63 -7.15 -7.91
C MET A 1 11.64 -8.12 -6.72
N LYS A 2 12.21 -7.76 -5.54
CA LYS A 2 12.27 -8.63 -4.34
C LYS A 2 10.91 -9.25 -3.95
N ARG A 3 9.83 -8.45 -3.97
CA ARG A 3 8.48 -8.89 -3.64
C ARG A 3 7.90 -9.90 -4.65
N ALA A 4 8.05 -9.65 -5.95
CA ALA A 4 7.61 -10.57 -6.99
C ALA A 4 8.28 -11.95 -6.85
N TRP A 5 9.56 -11.98 -6.46
CA TRP A 5 10.28 -13.21 -6.17
C TRP A 5 9.77 -13.94 -4.92
N GLN A 6 9.42 -13.20 -3.86
CA GLN A 6 8.84 -13.78 -2.64
C GLN A 6 7.46 -14.38 -2.92
N ASP A 7 6.58 -13.66 -3.62
CA ASP A 7 5.24 -14.13 -3.99
C ASP A 7 5.32 -15.37 -4.89
N THR A 8 6.24 -15.38 -5.86
CA THR A 8 6.46 -16.53 -6.75
C THR A 8 6.95 -17.76 -5.97
N LYS A 9 7.92 -17.58 -5.06
CA LYS A 9 8.39 -18.67 -4.19
C LYS A 9 7.29 -19.19 -3.27
N ALA A 10 6.48 -18.32 -2.69
CA ALA A 10 5.37 -18.74 -1.85
C ALA A 10 4.33 -19.56 -2.63
N LEU A 11 4.00 -19.14 -3.85
CA LEU A 11 3.04 -19.82 -4.71
C LEU A 11 3.54 -21.20 -5.18
N LEU A 12 4.84 -21.33 -5.41
CA LEU A 12 5.47 -22.59 -5.78
C LEU A 12 5.70 -23.55 -4.60
N GLY A 13 5.29 -23.21 -3.37
CA GLY A 13 5.48 -24.06 -2.20
C GLY A 13 6.84 -23.92 -1.49
N GLY A 14 7.62 -22.89 -1.84
CA GLY A 14 8.87 -22.53 -1.17
C GLY A 14 10.06 -23.44 -1.51
N TRP A 15 11.05 -23.45 -0.62
CA TRP A 15 12.25 -24.30 -0.75
C TRP A 15 11.97 -25.80 -0.91
N PRO A 16 10.97 -26.39 -0.21
CA PRO A 16 10.67 -27.82 -0.36
C PRO A 16 10.33 -28.24 -1.80
N ALA A 17 9.60 -27.40 -2.54
CA ALA A 17 9.26 -27.69 -3.93
C ALA A 17 10.49 -27.63 -4.85
N PHE A 18 11.37 -26.64 -4.63
CA PHE A 18 12.63 -26.54 -5.36
C PHE A 18 13.52 -27.77 -5.12
N ILE A 19 13.64 -28.19 -3.86
CA ILE A 19 14.36 -29.41 -3.47
C ILE A 19 13.74 -30.62 -4.19
N SER A 20 12.42 -30.75 -4.23
CA SER A 20 11.76 -31.90 -4.87
C SER A 20 12.00 -31.95 -6.38
N ILE A 21 11.98 -30.80 -7.06
CA ILE A 21 12.20 -30.71 -8.52
C ILE A 21 13.66 -31.00 -8.91
N ILE A 22 14.62 -30.71 -8.04
CA ILE A 22 16.05 -30.91 -8.35
C ILE A 22 16.55 -32.25 -7.78
N VAL A 23 16.33 -32.50 -6.50
CA VAL A 23 16.91 -33.64 -5.78
C VAL A 23 16.28 -34.96 -6.21
N ALA A 24 14.96 -35.04 -6.37
CA ALA A 24 14.33 -36.31 -6.74
C ALA A 24 14.77 -36.80 -8.14
N PRO A 25 14.81 -35.95 -9.19
CA PRO A 25 15.36 -36.34 -10.47
C PRO A 25 16.86 -36.65 -10.43
N SER A 26 17.66 -35.88 -9.69
CA SER A 26 19.10 -36.19 -9.54
C SER A 26 19.35 -37.56 -8.92
N ILE A 27 18.56 -37.96 -7.92
CA ILE A 27 18.64 -39.31 -7.33
C ILE A 27 18.22 -40.36 -8.35
N GLY A 28 17.11 -40.15 -9.05
CA GLY A 28 16.62 -41.07 -10.10
C GLY A 28 17.65 -41.31 -11.21
N PHE A 29 18.24 -40.23 -11.74
CA PHE A 29 19.31 -40.32 -12.73
C PHE A 29 20.57 -40.96 -12.16
N GLY A 30 20.93 -40.68 -10.90
CA GLY A 30 22.06 -41.33 -10.24
C GLY A 30 21.90 -42.85 -10.13
N VAL A 31 20.70 -43.33 -9.80
CA VAL A 31 20.38 -44.76 -9.74
C VAL A 31 20.41 -45.39 -11.13
N HIS A 32 19.80 -44.74 -12.13
CA HIS A 32 19.88 -45.20 -13.53
C HIS A 32 21.33 -45.29 -14.02
N PHE A 33 22.18 -44.35 -13.62
CA PHE A 33 23.58 -44.29 -14.07
C PHE A 33 24.37 -45.45 -13.53
N TRP A 34 24.13 -45.76 -12.27
CA TRP A 34 24.78 -46.88 -11.61
C TRP A 34 24.35 -48.23 -12.19
N ARG A 35 23.10 -48.37 -12.65
CA ARG A 35 22.57 -49.65 -13.15
C ARG A 35 22.87 -49.89 -14.63
N ASP A 36 22.57 -48.91 -15.48
CA ASP A 36 22.48 -49.09 -16.94
C ASP A 36 23.59 -48.32 -17.70
N GLY A 37 24.41 -47.54 -16.99
CA GLY A 37 25.55 -46.82 -17.55
C GLY A 37 25.20 -45.49 -18.21
N ALA A 38 26.24 -44.79 -18.70
CA ALA A 38 26.13 -43.41 -19.19
C ALA A 38 25.33 -43.26 -20.49
N GLU A 39 25.44 -44.22 -21.41
CA GLU A 39 24.79 -44.13 -22.74
C GLU A 39 23.27 -44.16 -22.63
N ALA A 40 22.73 -45.02 -21.76
CA ALA A 40 21.29 -45.17 -21.55
C ALA A 40 20.62 -43.90 -20.98
N ILE A 41 21.34 -43.12 -20.16
CA ILE A 41 20.79 -41.90 -19.55
C ILE A 41 20.69 -40.75 -20.52
N SER A 42 21.61 -40.66 -21.48
CA SER A 42 21.75 -39.45 -22.31
C SER A 42 20.44 -39.06 -23.02
N SER A 43 19.70 -40.05 -23.52
CA SER A 43 18.40 -39.87 -24.17
C SER A 43 17.28 -39.54 -23.16
N GLU A 44 17.22 -40.24 -22.03
CA GLU A 44 16.23 -40.00 -20.97
C GLU A 44 16.38 -38.62 -20.32
N ALA A 45 17.62 -38.20 -20.06
CA ALA A 45 17.95 -36.89 -19.51
C ALA A 45 17.54 -35.77 -20.47
N TYR A 46 17.74 -35.96 -21.78
CA TYR A 46 17.30 -35.00 -22.79
C TYR A 46 15.78 -34.88 -22.86
N ILE A 47 15.06 -36.01 -22.84
CA ILE A 47 13.59 -36.03 -22.80
C ILE A 47 13.09 -35.34 -21.52
N TRP A 48 13.67 -35.65 -20.36
CA TRP A 48 13.30 -35.02 -19.11
C TRP A 48 13.58 -33.51 -19.09
N ALA A 49 14.70 -33.07 -19.66
CA ALA A 49 15.01 -31.65 -19.76
C ALA A 49 14.00 -30.90 -20.66
N LEU A 50 13.66 -31.47 -21.82
CA LEU A 50 12.73 -30.86 -22.77
C LEU A 50 11.28 -30.89 -22.31
N TYR A 51 10.82 -31.99 -21.73
CA TYR A 51 9.40 -32.19 -21.39
C TYR A 51 9.09 -31.97 -19.91
N GLY A 52 10.10 -32.00 -19.04
CA GLY A 52 9.98 -31.69 -17.61
C GLY A 52 10.48 -30.29 -17.28
N LEU A 53 11.78 -30.04 -17.46
CA LEU A 53 12.42 -28.80 -17.00
C LEU A 53 11.97 -27.57 -17.79
N LEU A 54 11.88 -27.66 -19.12
CA LEU A 54 11.54 -26.53 -19.98
C LEU A 54 10.11 -25.99 -19.71
N PRO A 55 9.04 -26.81 -19.64
CA PRO A 55 7.70 -26.31 -19.29
C PRO A 55 7.65 -25.71 -17.88
N LEU A 56 8.36 -26.31 -16.91
CA LEU A 56 8.50 -25.76 -15.55
C LEU A 56 9.16 -24.38 -15.57
N GLY A 57 10.22 -24.21 -16.37
CA GLY A 57 10.89 -22.93 -16.56
C GLY A 57 9.96 -21.88 -17.17
N ILE A 58 9.21 -22.23 -18.22
CA ILE A 58 8.23 -21.34 -18.84
C ILE A 58 7.17 -20.92 -17.83
N LEU A 59 6.58 -21.88 -17.10
CA LEU A 59 5.58 -21.61 -16.07
C LEU A 59 6.12 -20.66 -14.99
N LEU A 60 7.36 -20.90 -14.52
CA LEU A 60 8.00 -20.07 -13.50
C LEU A 60 8.22 -18.63 -13.99
N VAL A 61 8.68 -18.46 -15.23
CA VAL A 61 8.85 -17.14 -15.86
C VAL A 61 7.51 -16.44 -16.04
N SER A 62 6.46 -17.16 -16.45
CA SER A 62 5.10 -16.60 -16.59
C SER A 62 4.54 -16.12 -15.26
N ILE A 63 4.63 -16.94 -14.20
CA ILE A 63 4.17 -16.58 -12.85
C ILE A 63 4.97 -15.39 -12.32
N PHE A 64 6.30 -15.42 -12.48
CA PHE A 64 7.15 -14.32 -12.04
C PHE A 64 6.80 -13.02 -12.76
N SER A 65 6.62 -13.06 -14.08
CA SER A 65 6.25 -11.89 -14.88
C SER A 65 4.89 -11.34 -14.48
N TRP A 66 3.91 -12.22 -14.24
CA TRP A 66 2.60 -11.84 -13.72
C TRP A 66 2.70 -11.17 -12.35
N ASN A 67 3.44 -11.76 -11.41
CA ASN A 67 3.65 -11.19 -10.08
C ASN A 67 4.43 -9.87 -10.14
N LEU A 68 5.36 -9.72 -11.09
CA LEU A 68 6.09 -8.48 -11.31
C LEU A 68 5.17 -7.37 -11.83
N ALA A 69 4.33 -7.68 -12.82
CA ALA A 69 3.32 -6.76 -13.35
C ALA A 69 2.28 -6.37 -12.30
N ALA A 70 1.86 -7.32 -11.44
CA ALA A 70 0.90 -7.08 -10.37
C ALA A 70 1.50 -6.45 -9.10
N ALA A 71 2.83 -6.39 -8.97
CA ALA A 71 3.49 -5.90 -7.77
C ALA A 71 3.12 -4.46 -7.39
N PRO A 72 3.04 -3.47 -8.31
CA PRO A 72 2.69 -2.10 -7.96
C PRO A 72 1.28 -2.02 -7.33
N TYR A 73 0.31 -2.70 -7.94
CA TYR A 73 -1.07 -2.74 -7.45
C TYR A 73 -1.16 -3.41 -6.06
N ARG A 74 -0.44 -4.50 -5.83
CA ARG A 74 -0.44 -5.20 -4.53
C ARG A 74 0.23 -4.38 -3.42
N ILE A 75 1.32 -3.67 -3.74
CA ILE A 75 1.98 -2.77 -2.78
C ILE A 75 1.02 -1.67 -2.36
N GLU A 76 0.33 -1.06 -3.32
CA GLU A 76 -0.66 -0.02 -3.07
C GLU A 76 -1.86 -0.55 -2.25
N ARG A 77 -2.37 -1.73 -2.59
CA ARG A 77 -3.45 -2.37 -1.82
C ARG A 77 -3.05 -2.61 -0.37
N ASP A 78 -1.85 -3.14 -0.13
CA ASP A 78 -1.38 -3.41 1.22
C ASP A 78 -1.09 -2.13 2.01
N ARG A 79 -0.60 -1.08 1.35
CA ARG A 79 -0.48 0.26 1.95
C ARG A 79 -1.83 0.73 2.46
N ARG A 80 -2.89 0.63 1.64
CA ARG A 80 -4.27 0.96 2.05
C ARG A 80 -4.76 0.11 3.21
N VAL A 81 -4.59 -1.21 3.12
CA VAL A 81 -5.02 -2.12 4.20
C VAL A 81 -4.31 -1.82 5.51
N ARG A 82 -3.02 -1.46 5.48
CA ARG A 82 -2.27 -1.05 6.68
C ARG A 82 -2.72 0.30 7.22
N ALA A 83 -2.93 1.28 6.35
CA ALA A 83 -3.47 2.59 6.74
C ALA A 83 -4.88 2.45 7.37
N GLU A 84 -5.75 1.65 6.75
CA GLU A 84 -7.08 1.31 7.28
C GLU A 84 -6.99 0.51 8.60
N ALA A 85 -5.98 -0.33 8.76
CA ALA A 85 -5.76 -1.09 9.99
C ALA A 85 -5.29 -0.21 11.16
N ALA A 86 -4.54 0.86 10.88
CA ALA A 86 -4.03 1.84 11.84
C ALA A 86 -5.12 2.83 12.31
N LEU A 87 -6.24 2.93 11.60
CA LEU A 87 -7.38 3.71 12.07
C LEU A 87 -8.01 3.05 13.32
N PRO A 88 -8.38 3.84 14.36
CA PRO A 88 -9.08 3.33 15.54
C PRO A 88 -10.33 2.51 15.19
N ARG A 89 -10.69 1.52 16.03
CA ARG A 89 -11.78 0.56 15.74
C ARG A 89 -13.13 1.22 15.41
N ASP A 90 -13.36 2.44 15.90
CA ASP A 90 -14.56 3.22 15.61
C ASP A 90 -14.67 3.66 14.13
N PHE A 91 -13.56 3.67 13.39
CA PHE A 91 -13.50 4.04 11.97
C PHE A 91 -13.75 2.87 11.01
N LYS A 92 -13.50 1.62 11.41
CA LYS A 92 -13.64 0.43 10.54
C LYS A 92 -15.09 0.08 10.19
N LYS A 93 -16.08 0.70 10.85
CA LYS A 93 -17.51 0.45 10.60
C LYS A 93 -18.09 1.25 9.43
N ASP A 94 -17.42 2.28 8.92
CA ASP A 94 -17.97 3.14 7.86
C ASP A 94 -17.38 2.80 6.48
N ALA A 95 -18.06 1.91 5.75
CA ALA A 95 -17.86 1.70 4.32
C ALA A 95 -18.07 2.96 3.45
N THR A 96 -18.55 4.05 4.07
CA THR A 96 -18.83 5.38 3.52
C THR A 96 -17.68 6.37 3.62
N PHE A 97 -16.47 5.95 4.03
CA PHE A 97 -15.33 6.87 4.20
C PHE A 97 -15.00 7.72 2.95
N ARG A 98 -15.15 7.14 1.74
CA ARG A 98 -14.98 7.86 0.46
C ARG A 98 -16.08 8.87 0.15
N HIS A 99 -17.20 8.82 0.86
CA HIS A 99 -18.34 9.72 0.72
C HIS A 99 -18.44 10.73 1.86
N ARG A 100 -17.48 10.72 2.80
CA ARG A 100 -17.46 11.72 3.86
C ARG A 100 -17.16 13.09 3.27
N LYS A 101 -17.97 14.07 3.70
CA LYS A 101 -17.78 15.48 3.35
C LYS A 101 -16.68 16.15 4.16
N ARG A 102 -16.29 15.54 5.29
CA ARG A 102 -15.38 16.11 6.28
C ARG A 102 -14.42 15.06 6.83
N TYR A 103 -13.19 15.47 7.08
CA TYR A 103 -12.11 14.65 7.62
C TYR A 103 -11.42 15.38 8.75
N THR A 104 -11.03 14.68 9.82
CA THR A 104 -10.23 15.31 10.87
C THR A 104 -8.76 15.43 10.44
N LEU A 105 -8.04 16.40 11.01
CA LEU A 105 -6.60 16.58 10.76
C LEU A 105 -5.80 15.28 10.91
N ARG A 106 -6.02 14.58 12.02
CA ARG A 106 -5.38 13.29 12.26
C ARG A 106 -5.74 12.23 11.24
N GLN A 107 -7.00 12.19 10.77
CA GLN A 107 -7.39 11.26 9.71
C GLN A 107 -6.62 11.55 8.42
N VAL A 108 -6.52 12.82 8.03
CA VAL A 108 -5.76 13.23 6.84
C VAL A 108 -4.30 12.83 6.98
N ALA A 109 -3.66 13.14 8.13
CA ALA A 109 -2.28 12.79 8.40
C ALA A 109 -2.02 11.28 8.34
N VAL A 110 -2.84 10.46 9.03
CA VAL A 110 -2.74 8.99 9.02
C VAL A 110 -2.90 8.42 7.62
N LEU A 111 -3.80 8.99 6.81
CA LEU A 111 -4.07 8.49 5.46
C LEU A 111 -3.04 8.92 4.42
N MET A 112 -2.30 10.00 4.69
CA MET A 112 -1.22 10.46 3.84
C MET A 112 0.14 9.88 4.25
N ALA A 113 0.30 9.46 5.50
CA ALA A 113 1.56 8.98 6.04
C ALA A 113 1.85 7.52 5.70
N GLU A 114 3.12 7.21 5.38
CA GLU A 114 3.58 5.83 5.20
C GLU A 114 3.98 5.17 6.53
N ASP A 115 4.33 5.98 7.54
CA ASP A 115 4.77 5.57 8.88
C ASP A 115 4.42 6.64 9.93
N GLU A 116 4.60 6.30 11.22
CA GLU A 116 4.27 7.18 12.36
C GLU A 116 5.11 8.48 12.37
N ARG A 117 6.33 8.45 11.83
CA ARG A 117 7.18 9.64 11.78
C ARG A 117 6.66 10.64 10.75
N THR A 118 6.26 10.14 9.60
CA THR A 118 5.65 10.90 8.51
C THR A 118 4.28 11.44 8.92
N GLU A 119 3.51 10.67 9.70
CA GLU A 119 2.23 11.12 10.29
C GLU A 119 2.44 12.39 11.12
N LYS A 120 3.42 12.41 12.02
CA LYS A 120 3.71 13.58 12.86
C LYS A 120 4.12 14.80 12.02
N ILE A 121 4.93 14.60 10.99
CA ILE A 121 5.37 15.68 10.10
C ILE A 121 4.17 16.27 9.33
N ILE A 122 3.34 15.42 8.74
CA ILE A 122 2.16 15.87 7.98
C ILE A 122 1.15 16.54 8.90
N LEU A 123 0.93 16.00 10.09
CA LEU A 123 0.03 16.59 11.07
C LEU A 123 0.50 17.98 11.49
N HIS A 124 1.78 18.13 11.81
CA HIS A 124 2.37 19.44 12.15
C HIS A 124 2.24 20.43 10.98
N ASP A 125 2.55 20.00 9.75
CA ASP A 125 2.41 20.85 8.55
C ASP A 125 0.96 21.30 8.33
N LEU A 126 -0.02 20.39 8.45
CA LEU A 126 -1.44 20.75 8.33
C LEU A 126 -1.88 21.76 9.41
N LYS A 127 -1.41 21.60 10.65
CA LYS A 127 -1.69 22.54 11.74
C LYS A 127 -1.08 23.92 11.44
N GLN A 128 0.18 23.96 11.01
CA GLN A 128 0.86 25.20 10.64
C GLN A 128 0.14 25.93 9.50
N ASN A 129 -0.37 25.20 8.49
CA ASN A 129 -1.14 25.80 7.40
C ASN A 129 -2.53 26.32 7.84
N ILE A 130 -3.14 25.74 8.88
CA ILE A 130 -4.36 26.30 9.49
C ILE A 130 -4.03 27.58 10.25
N GLN A 131 -2.90 27.62 10.96
CA GLN A 131 -2.42 28.79 11.68
C GLN A 131 -2.17 29.96 10.71
N ASN A 132 -1.49 29.67 9.59
CA ASN A 132 -1.22 30.62 8.50
C ASN A 132 -2.47 31.02 7.68
N ALA A 133 -3.63 30.42 7.99
CA ALA A 133 -4.89 30.61 7.28
C ALA A 133 -4.93 30.16 5.81
N ASP A 134 -3.94 29.38 5.37
CA ASP A 134 -3.90 28.74 4.06
C ASP A 134 -4.88 27.56 3.93
N LEU A 135 -5.18 26.92 5.08
CA LEU A 135 -6.14 25.83 5.20
C LEU A 135 -7.32 26.24 6.09
N LYS A 136 -8.55 26.10 5.57
CA LYS A 136 -9.77 26.48 6.29
C LYS A 136 -10.43 25.26 6.96
N PRO A 137 -10.48 25.22 8.30
CA PRO A 137 -11.22 24.18 8.99
C PRO A 137 -12.73 24.39 8.87
N SER A 138 -13.45 23.27 8.92
CA SER A 138 -14.91 23.23 9.05
C SER A 138 -15.27 23.25 10.53
N PHE A 139 -16.28 24.05 10.87
CA PHE A 139 -16.72 24.23 12.24
C PHE A 139 -18.11 23.64 12.40
N ARG A 140 -18.31 22.84 13.46
CA ARG A 140 -19.64 22.32 13.82
C ARG A 140 -20.41 23.30 14.69
N ASN A 141 -19.72 24.15 15.44
CA ASN A 141 -20.34 25.12 16.34
C ASN A 141 -19.57 26.45 16.37
N LEU A 142 -20.22 27.50 16.89
CA LEU A 142 -19.62 28.83 17.03
C LEU A 142 -18.46 28.85 18.02
N ASN A 143 -18.44 27.96 19.01
CA ASN A 143 -17.38 27.88 19.99
C ASN A 143 -16.05 27.44 19.37
N GLU A 144 -16.06 26.49 18.43
CA GLU A 144 -14.88 26.07 17.67
C GLU A 144 -14.37 27.22 16.77
N GLN A 145 -15.28 28.01 16.18
CA GLN A 145 -14.90 29.22 15.43
C GLN A 145 -14.22 30.25 16.34
N PHE A 146 -14.76 30.47 17.54
CA PHE A 146 -14.17 31.37 18.52
C PHE A 146 -12.83 30.86 19.04
N GLN A 147 -12.67 29.57 19.30
CA GLN A 147 -11.41 28.98 19.74
C GLN A 147 -10.33 29.14 18.68
N ILE A 148 -10.62 28.87 17.40
CA ILE A 148 -9.61 29.02 16.34
C ILE A 148 -9.34 30.49 16.02
N ARG A 149 -10.35 31.35 16.08
CA ARG A 149 -10.11 32.79 16.00
C ARG A 149 -9.27 33.27 17.17
N MET A 150 -9.48 32.76 18.38
CA MET A 150 -8.63 33.05 19.53
C MET A 150 -7.21 32.52 19.35
N ILE A 151 -7.01 31.31 18.84
CA ILE A 151 -5.68 30.76 18.53
C ILE A 151 -4.98 31.62 17.46
N ARG A 152 -5.73 32.10 16.45
CA ARG A 152 -5.19 33.01 15.41
C ARG A 152 -4.98 34.45 15.89
N SER A 153 -5.81 34.94 16.81
CA SER A 153 -5.77 36.33 17.30
C SER A 153 -4.90 36.51 18.54
N ALA A 154 -4.71 35.44 19.33
CA ALA A 154 -3.65 35.33 20.31
C ALA A 154 -2.36 35.21 19.51
N ALA A 155 -1.80 36.37 19.16
CA ALA A 155 -0.65 36.54 18.30
C ALA A 155 0.68 35.90 18.80
N PHE A 156 0.64 34.90 19.69
CA PHE A 156 1.81 34.35 20.40
C PHE A 156 1.65 32.89 20.89
N SER A 157 0.74 32.09 20.36
CA SER A 157 1.00 30.64 20.37
C SER A 157 1.84 30.35 19.13
N ASP A 158 3.16 30.39 19.28
CA ASP A 158 4.11 29.99 18.22
C ASP A 158 4.07 28.47 17.97
N ASP A 159 3.25 27.74 18.72
CA ASP A 159 3.23 26.29 18.71
C ASP A 159 2.00 25.77 17.97
N ALA A 160 2.24 25.22 16.78
CA ALA A 160 1.21 24.57 15.98
C ALA A 160 0.52 23.44 16.76
N ASP A 161 1.15 22.89 17.80
CA ASP A 161 0.61 21.80 18.62
C ASP A 161 -0.67 22.15 19.39
N ASP A 162 -0.95 23.44 19.62
CA ASP A 162 -2.19 23.91 20.29
C ASP A 162 -3.46 23.67 19.44
N ILE A 163 -3.31 23.40 18.14
CA ILE A 163 -4.44 23.10 17.26
C ILE A 163 -4.90 21.65 17.49
N PRO A 164 -6.19 21.41 17.81
CA PRO A 164 -6.68 20.08 18.11
C PRO A 164 -6.69 19.17 16.87
N ASP A 165 -6.14 17.96 17.02
CA ASP A 165 -6.12 16.89 16.02
C ASP A 165 -7.52 16.46 15.50
N THR A 166 -8.55 16.75 16.30
CA THR A 166 -9.95 16.44 16.03
C THR A 166 -10.63 17.46 15.12
N LEU A 167 -9.94 18.55 14.78
CA LEU A 167 -10.47 19.58 13.92
C LEU A 167 -10.80 19.02 12.53
N GLU A 168 -12.01 19.32 12.05
CA GLU A 168 -12.49 18.84 10.76
C GLU A 168 -12.14 19.81 9.64
N ILE A 169 -11.89 19.27 8.45
CA ILE A 169 -11.69 20.02 7.22
C ILE A 169 -12.64 19.43 6.18
N GLU A 170 -13.24 20.30 5.36
CA GLU A 170 -14.11 19.86 4.27
C GLU A 170 -13.29 19.22 3.15
N ARG A 171 -13.89 18.22 2.51
CA ARG A 171 -13.27 17.50 1.41
C ARG A 171 -12.83 18.44 0.28
N GLU A 172 -13.69 19.37 -0.11
CA GLU A 172 -13.43 20.33 -1.19
C GLU A 172 -12.21 21.21 -0.87
N GLU A 173 -12.07 21.62 0.39
CA GLU A 173 -10.92 22.41 0.83
C GLU A 173 -9.63 21.58 0.82
N LEU A 174 -9.68 20.30 1.22
CA LEU A 174 -8.53 19.40 1.11
C LEU A 174 -8.14 19.15 -0.35
N GLN A 175 -9.12 18.96 -1.24
CA GLN A 175 -8.89 18.80 -2.68
C GLN A 175 -8.20 20.03 -3.29
N ARG A 176 -8.57 21.22 -2.82
CA ARG A 176 -7.95 22.48 -3.23
C ARG A 176 -6.55 22.69 -2.63
N PHE A 177 -6.38 22.37 -1.35
CA PHE A 177 -5.17 22.70 -0.59
C PHE A 177 -4.01 21.77 -0.91
N LEU A 178 -4.23 20.45 -0.93
CA LEU A 178 -3.15 19.46 -1.06
C LEU A 178 -2.28 19.67 -2.32
N PRO A 179 -2.84 19.90 -3.52
CA PRO A 179 -2.03 20.17 -4.71
C PRO A 179 -1.23 21.48 -4.61
N LYS A 180 -1.77 22.50 -3.93
CA LYS A 180 -1.08 23.79 -3.72
C LYS A 180 0.10 23.66 -2.78
N ALA A 181 -0.03 22.80 -1.77
CA ALA A 181 1.04 22.46 -0.84
C ALA A 181 2.05 21.44 -1.42
N GLY A 182 1.91 21.04 -2.69
CA GLY A 182 2.83 20.11 -3.36
C GLY A 182 2.55 18.63 -3.08
N TYR A 183 1.44 18.30 -2.41
CA TYR A 183 1.01 16.93 -2.19
C TYR A 183 0.21 16.40 -3.38
N ASN A 184 0.44 15.14 -3.73
CA ASN A 184 -0.40 14.44 -4.70
C ASN A 184 -1.80 14.20 -4.12
N LEU A 185 -2.84 14.44 -4.92
CA LEU A 185 -4.21 14.22 -4.46
C LEU A 185 -4.45 12.72 -4.20
N PRO A 186 -4.73 12.31 -2.96
CA PRO A 186 -4.91 10.90 -2.66
C PRO A 186 -6.14 10.32 -3.39
N PRO A 187 -6.12 9.05 -3.80
CA PRO A 187 -7.25 8.44 -4.52
C PRO A 187 -8.58 8.41 -3.74
N TRP A 188 -8.54 8.57 -2.41
CA TRP A 188 -9.75 8.66 -1.57
C TRP A 188 -10.36 10.07 -1.57
N LEU A 189 -9.56 11.09 -1.91
CA LEU A 189 -9.98 12.47 -2.12
C LEU A 189 -10.31 12.76 -3.59
N GLN A 190 -9.82 11.96 -4.53
CA GLN A 190 -10.24 12.07 -5.94
C GLN A 190 -11.74 11.77 -6.04
N ASP A 191 -12.47 12.61 -6.76
CA ASP A 191 -13.83 12.29 -7.13
C ASP A 191 -13.79 10.99 -7.91
N SER A 192 -14.48 9.97 -7.38
CA SER A 192 -14.61 8.73 -8.15
C SER A 192 -15.29 9.12 -9.45
N PRO A 193 -14.78 8.68 -10.63
CA PRO A 193 -15.54 8.83 -11.85
C PRO A 193 -16.91 8.25 -11.55
N GLU A 194 -17.93 9.10 -11.62
CA GLU A 194 -19.29 8.74 -11.28
C GLU A 194 -19.58 7.40 -11.94
N ARG A 195 -19.93 6.39 -11.14
CA ARG A 195 -20.63 5.25 -11.71
C ARG A 195 -21.91 5.84 -12.28
N ILE A 196 -21.91 6.10 -13.58
CA ILE A 196 -23.11 6.30 -14.36
C ILE A 196 -24.01 5.12 -13.96
N PRO A 197 -25.18 5.36 -13.33
CA PRO A 197 -26.10 4.28 -13.08
C PRO A 197 -26.45 3.66 -14.43
N GLN A 198 -26.02 2.41 -14.63
CA GLN A 198 -26.50 1.56 -15.73
C GLN A 198 -27.86 1.00 -15.36
#